data_AF-A0A9D9CWR6-F1
#
_entry.id   AF-A0A9D9CWR6-F1
#
_cell.length_a   1.000
_cell.length_b   1.000
_cell.length_c   1.000
_cell.angle_alpha   90.00
_cell.angle_beta   90.00
_cell.angle_gamma   90.00
#
_symmetry.space_group_name_H-M   'P 1'
#
loop_
_entity.id
_entity.type
_entity.pdbx_description
1 polymer ?
#
loop_
_entity_poly.entity_id
_entity_poly.type
_entity_poly.pdbx_seq_one_letter_code
_entity_poly.pdbx_strand_id
1 'polypeptide(L)' 'KTDQYFQSEIFGKILAYLQSHVERCKLGEKKGKPAFEIFDVSSLAETKQLLEEIINAKP' A
#
# COMPACT_ATOMS: atom_id res chain seq x y z
N LYS A 1 -7.42 -5.45 -19.68
CA LYS A 1 -8.00 -4.13 -19.31
C LYS A 1 -7.07 -3.54 -18.27
N THR A 2 -6.13 -2.68 -18.67
CA THR A 2 -5.16 -2.05 -17.76
C THR A 2 -5.90 -0.92 -17.06
N ASP A 3 -6.31 -1.15 -15.83
CA ASP A 3 -6.99 -0.14 -15.01
C ASP A 3 -6.04 1.05 -14.83
N GLN A 4 -6.49 2.27 -15.11
CA GLN A 4 -5.65 3.49 -15.02
C GLN A 4 -5.04 3.64 -13.62
N TYR A 5 -5.71 3.10 -12.61
CA TYR A 5 -5.20 3.00 -11.25
C TYR A 5 -3.83 2.32 -11.16
N PHE A 6 -3.62 1.20 -11.86
CA PHE A 6 -2.35 0.45 -11.83
C PHE A 6 -1.20 1.16 -12.53
N GLN A 7 -1.48 2.21 -13.30
CA GLN A 7 -0.47 3.07 -13.94
C GLN A 7 -0.26 4.39 -13.18
N SER A 8 -1.02 4.62 -12.11
CA SER A 8 -0.91 5.85 -11.33
C SER A 8 0.37 5.87 -10.50
N GLU A 9 0.92 7.07 -10.30
CA GLU A 9 2.11 7.28 -9.45
C GLU A 9 1.88 6.76 -8.02
N ILE A 10 0.68 6.99 -7.48
CA ILE A 10 0.32 6.53 -6.14
C ILE A 10 0.35 5.01 -6.01
N PHE A 11 -0.02 4.27 -7.07
CA PHE A 11 0.09 2.82 -7.06
C PHE A 11 1.55 2.36 -7.03
N GLY A 12 2.44 3.02 -7.80
CA GLY A 12 3.88 2.78 -7.73
C GLY A 12 4.45 3.00 -6.33
N LYS A 13 4.03 4.09 -5.67
CA LYS A 13 4.43 4.40 -4.28
C LYS A 13 3.94 3.37 -3.26
N ILE A 14 2.69 2.90 -3.40
CA ILE A 14 2.16 1.82 -2.57
C ILE A 14 3.00 0.55 -2.78
N LEU A 15 3.32 0.19 -4.02
CA LEU A 15 4.17 -0.98 -4.30
C LEU A 15 5.57 -0.83 -3.69
N ALA A 16 6.19 0.34 -3.79
CA ALA A 16 7.49 0.61 -3.19
C ALA A 16 7.45 0.41 -1.65
N TYR A 17 6.41 0.93 -1.00
CA TYR A 17 6.20 0.70 0.43
C TYR A 17 6.05 -0.80 0.76
N LEU A 18 5.18 -1.51 0.04
CA LEU A 18 4.95 -2.95 0.24
C LEU A 18 6.24 -3.77 0.08
N GLN A 19 7.08 -3.43 -0.90
CA GLN A 19 8.37 -4.10 -1.15
C GLN A 19 9.39 -3.83 -0.03
N SER A 20 9.37 -2.65 0.58
CA SER A 20 10.24 -2.32 1.72
C SER A 20 9.76 -2.91 3.05
N HIS A 21 8.48 -3.25 3.17
CA HIS A 21 7.84 -3.69 4.43
C HIS A 21 7.04 -5.00 4.26
N VAL A 22 7.60 -5.97 3.54
CA VAL A 22 6.89 -7.22 3.15
C VAL A 22 6.32 -7.96 4.36
N GLU A 23 7.03 -7.97 5.49
CA GLU A 23 6.60 -8.65 6.73
C GLU A 23 5.33 -8.09 7.35
N ARG A 24 5.01 -6.81 7.08
CA ARG A 24 3.82 -6.12 7.59
C ARG A 24 2.65 -6.15 6.60
N CYS A 25 2.82 -6.80 5.45
CA CYS A 25 1.90 -6.68 4.32
C CYS A 25 1.36 -8.03 3.86
N LYS A 26 0.12 -8.06 3.38
CA LYS A 26 -0.49 -9.21 2.70
C LYS A 26 -1.16 -8.77 1.42
N LEU A 27 -0.80 -9.47 0.36
CA LEU A 27 -1.50 -9.40 -0.93
C LEU A 27 -2.57 -10.47 -0.96
N GLY A 28 -3.74 -10.13 -1.49
CA GLY A 28 -4.84 -11.06 -1.61
C GLY A 28 -5.95 -10.52 -2.48
N GLU A 29 -7.15 -11.03 -2.23
CA GLU A 29 -8.36 -10.64 -2.94
C GLU A 29 -9.47 -10.30 -1.96
N LYS A 30 -10.20 -9.23 -2.23
CA LYS A 30 -11.38 -8.83 -1.47
C LYS A 30 -12.52 -8.55 -2.43
N LYS A 31 -13.59 -9.36 -2.35
CA LYS A 31 -14.78 -9.27 -3.22
C LYS A 31 -14.45 -9.31 -4.73
N GLY A 32 -13.60 -10.24 -5.18
CA GLY A 32 -13.27 -10.36 -6.60
C GLY A 32 -12.24 -9.34 -7.12
N LYS A 33 -11.61 -8.55 -6.25
CA LYS A 33 -10.65 -7.53 -6.62
C LYS A 33 -9.32 -7.71 -5.86
N PRO A 34 -8.17 -7.53 -6.52
CA PRO A 34 -6.88 -7.48 -5.84
C PRO A 34 -6.92 -6.46 -4.69
N ALA A 35 -6.44 -6.89 -3.53
CA ALA A 35 -6.39 -6.08 -2.33
C ALA A 35 -5.03 -6.25 -1.66
N PHE A 36 -4.60 -5.20 -0.97
CA PHE A 36 -3.47 -5.25 -0.06
C PHE A 36 -3.96 -4.85 1.34
N GLU A 37 -3.40 -5.49 2.34
CA GLU A 37 -3.67 -5.22 3.74
C GLU A 37 -2.33 -5.00 4.44
N ILE A 38 -2.24 -3.95 5.25
CA ILE A 38 -1.09 -3.66 6.10
C ILE A 38 -1.55 -3.90 7.53
N PHE A 39 -0.82 -4.74 8.26
CA PHE A 39 -1.14 -5.14 9.62
C PHE A 39 -0.21 -4.47 10.61
N ASP A 40 -0.47 -4.73 11.90
CA ASP A 40 0.33 -4.23 13.01
C ASP A 40 0.37 -2.71 13.06
N VAL A 41 -0.81 -2.08 12.96
CA VAL A 41 -1.00 -0.64 13.15
C VAL A 41 -1.87 -0.45 14.38
N SER A 42 -1.25 0.00 15.47
CA SER A 42 -1.88 0.03 16.80
C SER A 42 -2.49 1.38 17.17
N SER A 43 -2.24 2.42 16.37
CA SER A 43 -2.74 3.76 16.65
C SER A 43 -3.09 4.57 15.40
N LEU A 44 -3.93 5.59 15.59
CA LEU A 44 -4.23 6.56 14.54
C LEU A 44 -2.98 7.37 14.14
N ALA A 45 -2.09 7.66 15.08
CA ALA A 45 -0.84 8.37 14.81
C ALA A 45 0.07 7.56 13.87
N GLU A 46 0.23 6.27 14.16
CA GLU A 46 0.98 5.34 13.32
C GLU A 46 0.35 5.20 11.93
N THR A 47 -0.98 5.18 11.84
CA THR A 47 -1.69 5.18 10.55
C THR A 47 -1.35 6.40 9.70
N LYS A 48 -1.30 7.59 10.31
CA LYS A 48 -0.94 8.83 9.59
C LYS A 48 0.51 8.79 9.12
N GLN A 49 1.42 8.37 9.98
CA GLN A 49 2.84 8.27 9.66
C GLN A 49 3.08 7.29 8.49
N LEU A 50 2.42 6.13 8.53
CA LEU A 50 2.46 5.15 7.45
C LEU A 50 1.93 5.74 6.13
N LEU A 51 0.82 6.46 6.17
CA LEU A 51 0.26 7.09 4.98
C LEU A 51 1.22 8.14 4.41
N GLU A 52 1.83 8.97 5.26
CA GLU A 52 2.84 9.95 4.86
C GLU A 52 4.07 9.26 4.24
N GLU A 53 4.50 8.13 4.80
CA GLU A 53 5.61 7.34 4.25
C GLU A 53 5.29 6.83 2.84
N ILE A 54 4.08 6.29 2.62
CA ILE A 54 3.64 5.87 1.29
C ILE A 54 3.61 7.06 0.32
N ILE A 55 3.04 8.20 0.70
CA ILE A 55 2.91 9.36 -0.20
C ILE A 55 4.28 9.93 -0.61
N ASN A 56 5.26 9.83 0.29
CA ASN A 56 6.62 10.32 0.09
C ASN A 56 7.60 9.25 -0.44
N ALA A 57 7.16 7.99 -0.56
CA ALA A 57 7.96 6.94 -1.16
C ALA A 57 8.31 7.32 -2.61
N LYS A 58 9.54 6.97 -3.03
CA LYS A 58 9.92 7.07 -4.44
C LYS A 58 9.43 5.81 -5.15
N PRO A 59 8.63 5.94 -6.22
CA PRO A 59 8.15 4.80 -6.99
C PRO A 59 9.30 4.10 -7.75
#